data_AF-A0A7C5DK96-F1
#
_entry.id   AF-A0A7C5DK96-F1
#
_cell.length_a   1.000
_cell.length_b   1.000
_cell.length_c   1.000
_cell.angle_alpha   90.00
_cell.angle_beta   90.00
_cell.angle_gamma   90.00
#
_symmetry.space_group_name_H-M   'P 1'
#
loop_
_entity.id
_entity.type
_entity.pdbx_description
1 polymer ?
#
loop_
_entity_poly.entity_id
_entity_poly.type
_entity_poly.pdbx_seq_one_letter_code
_entity_poly.pdbx_strand_id
1 'polypeptide(L)'
;TMTGRFIPNAFNVTPTEVYRIYADGRPDELVRGVDLVGTPLAMFSEIEAAGNDPKVFTGMCGAESGSVPVTAISPSLFVKKIETQKKMKSQEKPPILPRPDLEDVDF
;
A
#
# COMPACT_ATOMS: atom_id res chain seq x y z
N THR A 1 -17.03 5.37 5.37
CA THR A 1 -17.20 5.32 6.83
C THR A 1 -18.41 4.49 7.21
N MET A 2 -18.21 3.55 8.13
CA MET A 2 -19.29 2.79 8.77
C MET A 2 -19.55 3.37 10.16
N THR A 3 -20.82 3.63 10.50
CA THR A 3 -21.23 4.25 11.77
C THR A 3 -21.78 3.25 12.78
N GLY A 4 -22.04 2.02 12.33
CA GLY A 4 -22.45 0.91 13.19
C GLY A 4 -21.42 0.55 14.26
N ARG A 5 -21.88 -0.09 15.35
CA ARG A 5 -21.04 -0.45 16.51
C ARG A 5 -20.52 -1.89 16.50
N PHE A 6 -20.91 -2.69 15.50
CA PHE A 6 -20.61 -4.12 15.45
C PHE A 6 -19.25 -4.44 14.82
N ILE A 7 -18.74 -3.55 13.96
CA ILE A 7 -17.49 -3.77 13.23
C ILE A 7 -16.37 -3.01 13.96
N PRO A 8 -15.23 -3.65 14.25
CA PRO A 8 -14.11 -2.98 14.88
C PRO A 8 -13.48 -1.95 13.95
N ASN A 9 -12.82 -0.94 14.52
CA ASN A 9 -12.01 0.01 13.76
C ASN A 9 -10.75 -0.68 13.22
N ALA A 10 -10.83 -1.20 12.01
CA ALA A 10 -9.75 -1.86 11.31
C ALA A 10 -9.61 -1.32 9.89
N PHE A 11 -8.40 -1.41 9.34
CA PHE A 11 -8.14 -1.17 7.93
C PHE A 11 -7.55 -2.42 7.28
N ASN A 12 -7.80 -2.53 5.98
CA ASN A 12 -7.09 -3.42 5.07
C ASN A 12 -6.79 -2.61 3.81
N VAL A 13 -5.50 -2.42 3.53
CA VAL A 13 -5.01 -1.62 2.41
C VAL A 13 -4.09 -2.48 1.56
N THR A 14 -4.44 -2.60 0.28
CA THR A 14 -3.60 -3.27 -0.71
C THR A 14 -2.67 -2.25 -1.37
N PRO A 15 -1.35 -2.33 -1.15
CA PRO A 15 -0.37 -1.52 -1.87
C PRO A 15 -0.28 -1.94 -3.35
N THR A 16 0.07 -1.00 -4.22
CA THR A 16 0.34 -1.25 -5.64
C THR A 16 1.70 -1.91 -5.85
N GLU A 17 2.71 -1.42 -5.16
CA GLU A 17 4.10 -1.87 -5.22
C GLU A 17 4.69 -1.92 -3.82
N VAL A 18 5.46 -2.98 -3.53
CA VAL A 18 6.09 -3.19 -2.23
C VAL A 18 7.51 -3.67 -2.45
N TYR A 19 8.45 -3.04 -1.76
CA TYR A 19 9.86 -3.42 -1.79
C TYR A 19 10.32 -3.77 -0.37
N ARG A 20 11.14 -4.83 -0.26
CA ARG A 20 11.96 -5.06 0.92
C ARG A 20 13.26 -4.30 0.73
N ILE A 21 13.52 -3.40 1.66
CA ILE A 21 14.71 -2.55 1.67
C ILE A 21 15.77 -3.17 2.58
N TYR A 22 17.01 -3.22 2.10
CA TYR A 22 18.15 -3.66 2.88
C TYR A 22 19.06 -2.49 3.24
N ALA A 23 19.21 -2.22 4.54
CA ALA A 23 20.06 -1.12 5.02
C ALA A 23 21.57 -1.39 4.86
N ASP A 24 21.96 -2.59 4.44
CA ASP A 24 23.36 -3.01 4.23
C ASP A 24 23.87 -2.78 2.79
N GLY A 25 23.05 -2.15 1.93
CA GLY A 25 23.42 -1.82 0.56
C GLY A 25 23.12 -2.92 -0.46
N ARG A 26 22.52 -4.04 -0.06
CA ARG A 26 21.94 -5.00 -1.02
C ARG A 26 20.83 -4.35 -1.85
N PRO A 27 20.63 -4.79 -3.10
CA PRO A 27 19.55 -4.28 -3.93
C PRO A 27 18.19 -4.59 -3.31
N ASP A 28 17.27 -3.65 -3.41
CA ASP A 28 15.90 -3.79 -2.93
C ASP A 28 15.17 -4.92 -3.67
N GLU A 29 14.37 -5.68 -2.94
CA GLU A 29 13.63 -6.83 -3.49
C GLU A 29 12.16 -6.49 -3.68
N LEU A 30 11.63 -6.68 -4.89
CA LEU A 30 10.19 -6.58 -5.14
C LEU A 30 9.44 -7.71 -4.43
N VAL A 31 8.52 -7.35 -3.54
CA VAL A 31 7.69 -8.29 -2.79
C VAL A 31 6.26 -8.21 -3.29
N ARG A 32 5.64 -9.37 -3.54
CA ARG A 32 4.24 -9.47 -4.00
C ARG A 32 3.37 -10.13 -2.93
N GLY A 33 2.07 -9.84 -3.01
CA GLY A 33 1.06 -10.53 -2.21
C GLY A 33 1.06 -10.16 -0.74
N VAL A 34 1.31 -8.89 -0.44
CA VAL A 34 1.26 -8.32 0.90
C VAL A 34 0.14 -7.31 0.95
N ASP A 35 -0.77 -7.48 1.90
CA ASP A 35 -1.74 -6.46 2.31
C ASP A 35 -1.32 -5.89 3.66
N LEU A 36 -1.64 -4.62 3.89
CA LEU A 36 -1.38 -3.93 5.16
C LEU A 36 -2.67 -3.94 5.98
N VAL A 37 -2.57 -4.41 7.22
CA VAL A 37 -3.73 -4.53 8.10
C VAL A 37 -3.44 -3.95 9.48
N GLY A 38 -4.48 -3.60 10.22
CA GLY A 38 -4.33 -3.14 11.59
C GLY A 38 -5.49 -2.27 12.04
N THR A 39 -5.31 -1.65 13.20
CA THR A 39 -6.23 -0.60 13.68
C THR A 39 -5.62 0.77 13.40
N PRO A 40 -6.42 1.80 13.09
CA PRO A 40 -5.89 3.14 12.87
C PRO A 40 -5.10 3.68 14.08
N LEU A 41 -5.55 3.40 15.31
CA LEU A 41 -4.87 3.85 16.53
C LEU A 41 -3.46 3.25 16.66
N ALA A 42 -3.33 1.93 16.46
CA ALA A 42 -2.03 1.27 16.50
C ALA A 42 -1.10 1.80 15.40
N MET A 43 -1.63 1.97 14.19
CA MET A 43 -0.87 2.49 13.05
C MET A 43 -0.33 3.91 13.30
N PHE A 44 -1.17 4.83 13.78
CA PHE A 44 -0.74 6.19 14.07
C PHE A 44 0.30 6.25 15.20
N SER A 45 0.22 5.35 16.17
CA SER A 45 1.16 5.29 17.29
C SER A 45 2.57 4.84 16.88
N GLU A 46 2.70 4.18 15.73
CA GLU A 46 3.97 3.64 15.21
C GLU A 46 4.61 4.57 14.16
N ILE A 47 4.04 5.74 13.88
CA ILE A 47 4.67 6.75 13.00
C ILE A 47 5.80 7.44 13.77
N GLU A 48 7.04 7.20 13.34
CA GLU A 48 8.23 7.76 13.98
C GLU A 48 8.72 9.04 13.28
N ALA A 49 8.50 9.14 11.96
CA ALA A 49 8.90 10.31 11.19
C ALA A 49 8.02 10.53 9.95
N ALA A 50 7.99 11.78 9.49
CA ALA A 50 7.38 12.19 8.23
C ALA A 50 8.40 12.95 7.37
N GLY A 51 8.32 12.76 6.05
CA GLY A 51 9.14 13.47 5.08
C GLY A 51 8.63 14.89 4.81
N ASN A 52 9.44 15.66 4.06
CA ASN A 52 9.09 16.99 3.56
C ASN A 52 8.63 16.96 2.09
N ASP A 53 7.94 15.89 1.71
CA ASP A 53 7.59 15.55 0.32
C ASP A 53 6.09 15.24 0.15
N PRO A 54 5.19 16.20 0.41
CA PRO A 54 3.76 15.96 0.31
C PRO A 54 3.35 15.52 -1.10
N LYS A 55 2.60 14.41 -1.18
CA LYS A 55 2.00 13.91 -2.41
C LYS A 55 0.48 13.94 -2.32
N VAL A 56 -0.16 14.20 -3.46
CA VAL A 56 -1.61 14.29 -3.60
C VAL A 56 -2.13 12.95 -4.13
N PHE A 57 -3.18 12.44 -3.52
CA PHE A 57 -3.97 11.31 -4.00
C PHE A 57 -5.41 11.77 -4.22
N THR A 58 -5.96 11.51 -5.40
CA THR A 58 -7.38 11.74 -5.70
C THR A 58 -8.05 10.41 -6.00
N GLY A 59 -9.19 10.17 -5.36
CA GLY A 59 -9.92 8.91 -5.49
C GLY A 59 -11.36 9.02 -5.01
N MET A 60 -11.99 7.88 -4.75
CA MET A 60 -13.35 7.80 -4.24
C MET A 60 -13.34 7.35 -2.78
N CYS A 61 -14.04 8.08 -1.91
CA CYS A 61 -14.27 7.66 -0.53
C CYS A 61 -15.70 7.10 -0.41
N GLY A 62 -15.82 5.85 0.02
CA GLY A 62 -17.10 5.19 0.27
C GLY A 62 -17.55 5.30 1.73
N ALA A 63 -18.84 5.49 1.95
CA ALA A 63 -19.50 5.43 3.25
C ALA A 63 -20.86 4.73 3.16
N GLU A 64 -21.50 4.53 4.30
CA GLU A 64 -22.87 3.99 4.37
C GLU A 64 -23.86 4.82 3.53
N SER A 65 -23.59 6.10 3.30
CA SER A 65 -24.38 7.01 2.47
C SER A 65 -24.02 7.00 0.98
N GLY A 66 -23.04 6.19 0.54
CA GLY A 66 -22.55 6.15 -0.84
C GLY A 66 -21.10 6.62 -1.01
N SER A 67 -20.68 6.83 -2.26
CA SER A 67 -19.31 7.20 -2.63
C SER A 67 -19.21 8.63 -3.16
N VAL A 68 -18.19 9.37 -2.73
CA VAL A 68 -17.91 10.74 -3.18
C VAL A 68 -16.45 10.89 -3.59
N PRO A 69 -16.14 11.78 -4.56
CA PRO A 69 -14.76 12.08 -4.93
C PRO A 69 -14.06 12.81 -3.77
N VAL A 70 -12.82 12.43 -3.48
CA VAL A 70 -11.99 13.02 -2.44
C VAL A 70 -10.57 13.23 -2.93
N THR A 71 -9.89 14.18 -2.29
CA THR A 71 -8.45 14.38 -2.42
C THR A 71 -7.82 14.31 -1.04
N ALA A 72 -6.74 13.54 -0.92
CA ALA A 72 -5.93 13.41 0.28
C ALA A 72 -4.49 13.84 -0.01
N ILE A 73 -3.80 14.34 1.01
CA ILE A 73 -2.39 14.73 0.94
C ILE A 73 -1.66 14.07 2.09
N SER A 74 -0.53 13.44 1.81
CA SER A 74 0.37 12.89 2.82
C SER A 74 1.82 13.01 2.35
N PRO A 75 2.77 13.30 3.25
CA PRO A 75 4.19 13.07 2.96
C PRO A 75 4.51 11.57 3.00
N SER A 76 5.75 11.23 2.70
CA SER A 76 6.31 9.91 3.04
C SER A 76 6.31 9.71 4.56
N LEU A 77 5.95 8.52 5.02
CA LEU A 77 5.88 8.18 6.45
C LEU A 77 6.83 7.03 6.77
N PHE A 78 7.61 7.19 7.84
CA PHE A 78 8.38 6.09 8.43
C PHE A 78 7.61 5.51 9.60
N VAL A 79 7.19 4.26 9.44
CA VAL A 79 6.35 3.54 10.41
C VAL A 79 7.19 2.40 10.95
N LYS A 80 7.41 2.40 12.27
CA LYS A 80 8.28 1.44 12.94
C LYS A 80 7.78 0.01 12.84
N LYS A 81 6.46 -0.17 12.96
CA LYS A 81 5.81 -1.48 12.89
C LYS A 81 4.46 -1.36 12.19
N ILE A 82 4.23 -2.27 11.26
CA ILE A 82 2.95 -2.45 10.61
C ILE A 82 2.68 -3.94 10.44
N GLU A 83 1.44 -4.36 10.71
CA GLU A 83 1.04 -5.74 10.49
C GLU A 83 0.80 -5.99 9.01
N THR A 84 1.26 -7.15 8.54
CA THR A 84 1.12 -7.57 7.15
C THR A 84 0.28 -8.84 7.09
N GLN A 85 -0.61 -8.89 6.12
CA GLN A 85 -1.39 -10.09 5.80
C GLN A 85 -0.95 -10.63 4.45
N LYS A 86 -0.79 -11.95 4.38
CA LYS A 86 -0.56 -12.62 3.10
C LYS A 86 -1.83 -12.51 2.26
N LYS A 87 -1.71 -11.90 1.09
CA LYS A 87 -2.78 -11.90 0.10
C LYS A 87 -3.04 -13.34 -0.35
N MET A 88 -4.30 -13.68 -0.64
CA MET A 88 -4.59 -14.94 -1.34
C MET A 88 -3.73 -15.02 -2.60
N LYS A 89 -3.01 -16.13 -2.76
CA LYS A 89 -2.14 -16.33 -3.92
C LYS A 89 -3.01 -16.24 -5.18
N SER A 90 -2.86 -15.16 -5.93
CA SER A 90 -3.51 -15.07 -7.23
C SER A 90 -2.92 -16.15 -8.13
N GLN A 91 -3.78 -16.90 -8.82
CA GLN A 91 -3.38 -17.80 -9.89
C GLN A 91 -3.20 -17.06 -11.23
N GLU A 92 -3.34 -15.73 -11.22
CA GLU A 92 -3.10 -14.90 -12.40
C GLU A 92 -1.66 -15.13 -12.87
N LYS A 93 -1.55 -15.77 -14.03
CA LYS A 93 -0.28 -15.94 -14.71
C LYS A 93 0.18 -14.53 -15.13
N PRO A 94 1.48 -14.22 -14.99
CA PRO A 94 2.02 -13.03 -15.62
C PRO A 94 1.68 -13.05 -17.12
N PRO A 95 1.61 -11.87 -17.78
CA PRO A 95 1.39 -11.80 -19.21
C PRO A 95 2.34 -12.77 -19.93
N ILE A 96 1.81 -13.54 -20.87
CA ILE A 96 2.61 -14.48 -21.67
C ILE A 96 3.61 -13.72 -22.55
N LEU A 97 3.25 -12.49 -22.91
CA LEU A 97 4.09 -11.62 -23.71
C LEU A 97 5.12 -10.90 -22.82
N PRO A 98 6.37 -10.75 -23.29
CA PRO A 98 7.33 -9.87 -22.66
C PRO A 98 6.79 -8.43 -22.59
N ARG A 99 7.34 -7.66 -21.65
CA ARG A 99 7.06 -6.23 -21.57
C ARG A 99 7.47 -5.56 -22.91
N PRO A 100 6.61 -4.75 -23.55
CA PRO A 100 6.89 -4.14 -24.85
C PRO A 100 8.15 -3.26 -24.87
N ASP A 101 8.58 -2.77 -23.71
CA ASP A 101 9.74 -1.91 -23.47
C ASP A 101 11.08 -2.69 -23.39
N LEU A 102 11.04 -4.03 -23.45
CA LEU A 102 12.21 -4.90 -23.61
C LEU A 102 12.08 -5.70 -24.91
N GLU A 103 12.08 -5.02 -26.05
CA GLU A 103 12.61 -5.62 -27.27
C GLU A 103 14.13 -5.68 -27.13
N ASP A 104 14.74 -6.80 -27.52
CA ASP A 104 16.17 -7.06 -27.48
C ASP A 104 16.96 -5.94 -28.16
N VAL A 105 17.41 -4.95 -27.38
CA VAL A 105 18.42 -3.97 -27.81
C VAL A 105 19.74 -4.43 -27.22
N ASP A 106 20.50 -5.19 -28.01
CA ASP A 106 21.92 -5.42 -27.78
C ASP A 106 22.63 -4.05 -27.81
N PHE A 107 23.03 -3.54 -26.64
CA PHE A 107 24.00 -2.46 -26.50
C PHE A 107 25.37 -3.02 -26.13
#